data_AF-A0A3L7PL80-F1
#
_entry.id   AF-A0A3L7PL80-F1
#
_cell.length_a   1.000
_cell.length_b   1.000
_cell.length_c   1.000
_cell.angle_alpha   90.00
_cell.angle_beta   90.00
_cell.angle_gamma   90.00
#
_symmetry.space_group_name_H-M   'P 1'
#
loop_
_entity.id
_entity.type
_entity.pdbx_description
1 polymer ?
#
loop_
_entity_poly.entity_id
_entity_poly.type
_entity_poly.pdbx_seq_one_letter_code
_entity_poly.pdbx_strand_id
1 'polypeptide(L)'
;MITRRIASGWPQRLCSGAVVAATLIAARGHSDETPSPLKAATEQATAAASPQEPPPAKKLFKGKVVKTHEAIKRRGVKAYPEELKNQVALETTDELIPILPDWRGRAFYQDERLRDRDVELIGFRRSGLPYLNVLAVYTFDDKGRRHYTDYWCDICSIPMYEIKPCDCCQEEIRLRSEPQELSKDIAPK
;
A
#
# COMPACT_ATOMS: atom_id res chain seq x y z
N MET A 1 -35.80 -43.89 -12.35
CA MET A 1 -35.23 -44.79 -13.40
C MET A 1 -34.42 -43.88 -14.31
N ILE A 2 -33.10 -43.91 -14.47
CA ILE A 2 -32.07 -44.95 -14.33
C ILE A 2 -30.78 -44.25 -13.86
N THR A 3 -30.07 -44.97 -13.00
CA THR A 3 -28.73 -44.77 -12.44
C THR A 3 -27.62 -44.70 -13.49
N ARG A 4 -26.52 -43.99 -13.23
CA ARG A 4 -25.18 -44.60 -13.02
C ARG A 4 -24.08 -43.56 -12.72
N ARG A 5 -23.42 -43.79 -11.58
CA ARG A 5 -22.03 -43.43 -11.25
C ARG A 5 -21.07 -43.98 -12.31
N ILE A 6 -19.90 -43.35 -12.49
CA ILE A 6 -18.58 -44.01 -12.44
C ILE A 6 -17.53 -42.96 -12.05
N ALA A 7 -16.77 -43.31 -11.02
CA ALA A 7 -15.55 -42.68 -10.57
C ALA A 7 -14.35 -43.49 -11.08
N SER A 8 -13.24 -42.84 -11.42
CA SER A 8 -11.89 -43.41 -11.52
C SER A 8 -10.95 -42.23 -11.79
N GLY A 9 -10.04 -41.82 -10.90
CA GLY A 9 -9.01 -42.63 -10.28
C GLY A 9 -7.66 -42.17 -10.85
N TRP A 10 -7.08 -41.11 -10.27
CA TRP A 10 -5.73 -40.64 -10.61
C TRP A 10 -4.71 -41.36 -9.71
N PRO A 11 -3.69 -42.02 -10.27
CA PRO A 11 -2.67 -42.69 -9.46
C PRO A 11 -1.65 -41.69 -8.94
N GLN A 12 -1.53 -41.66 -7.61
CA GLN A 12 -0.44 -41.02 -6.88
C GLN A 12 0.86 -41.77 -7.16
N ARG A 13 1.88 -41.08 -7.70
CA ARG A 13 3.25 -41.59 -7.76
C ARG A 13 3.97 -41.28 -6.46
N LEU A 14 4.27 -42.34 -5.73
CA LEU A 14 5.24 -42.39 -4.65
C LEU A 14 6.64 -42.09 -5.20
N CYS A 15 7.33 -41.10 -4.65
CA CYS A 15 8.79 -41.03 -4.69
C CYS A 15 9.30 -41.17 -3.27
N SER A 16 9.80 -42.36 -2.97
CA SER A 16 10.60 -42.70 -1.80
C SER A 16 12.06 -42.29 -2.02
N GLY A 17 12.76 -42.00 -0.92
CA GLY A 17 14.22 -41.96 -0.83
C GLY A 17 14.78 -40.55 -0.69
N ALA A 18 15.72 -40.23 0.22
CA ALA A 18 16.45 -41.06 1.15
C ALA A 18 16.98 -40.17 2.30
N VAL A 19 17.02 -40.75 3.49
CA VAL A 19 17.71 -40.23 4.68
C VAL A 19 19.21 -40.40 4.47
N VAL A 20 20.00 -39.34 4.66
CA VAL A 20 21.45 -39.46 4.90
C VAL A 20 21.77 -38.89 6.27
N ALA A 21 22.34 -39.77 7.08
CA ALA A 21 22.68 -39.56 8.47
C ALA A 21 23.95 -38.73 8.67
N ALA A 22 24.00 -38.18 9.87
CA ALA A 22 25.02 -37.41 10.54
C ALA A 22 26.49 -37.76 10.25
N THR A 23 27.33 -36.74 10.32
CA THR A 23 28.68 -36.89 10.86
C THR A 23 28.98 -35.73 11.80
N LEU A 24 29.00 -36.04 13.10
CA LEU A 24 29.55 -35.21 14.17
C LEU A 24 31.07 -35.37 14.14
N ILE A 25 31.80 -34.27 14.00
CA ILE A 25 33.21 -34.18 14.40
C ILE A 25 33.32 -33.02 15.37
N ALA A 26 33.63 -33.35 16.63
CA ALA A 26 34.07 -32.41 17.65
C ALA A 26 35.56 -32.64 17.90
N ALA A 27 36.38 -31.60 17.80
CA ALA A 27 37.63 -31.48 18.58
C ALA A 27 38.22 -30.06 18.48
N ARG A 28 38.09 -29.33 19.59
CA ARG A 28 39.10 -28.54 20.32
C ARG A 28 40.17 -27.73 19.54
N GLY A 29 40.04 -26.40 19.67
CA GLY A 29 41.02 -25.53 20.32
C GLY A 29 42.23 -25.06 19.51
N HIS A 30 42.35 -23.75 19.30
CA HIS A 30 43.47 -22.90 19.75
C HIS A 30 43.19 -21.45 19.34
N SER A 31 43.34 -20.55 20.32
CA SER A 31 43.38 -19.11 20.13
C SER A 31 44.71 -18.75 19.47
N ASP A 32 44.68 -18.00 18.37
CA ASP A 32 45.80 -17.12 18.00
C ASP A 32 45.26 -15.96 17.17
N GLU A 33 45.29 -14.78 17.80
CA GLU A 33 45.05 -13.48 17.18
C GLU A 33 46.09 -13.28 16.07
N THR A 34 45.63 -13.19 14.82
CA THR A 34 46.44 -12.63 13.73
C THR A 34 45.89 -11.25 13.39
N PRO A 35 46.66 -10.16 13.52
CA PRO A 35 46.20 -8.84 13.13
C PRO A 35 46.09 -8.77 11.60
N SER A 36 44.87 -8.55 11.12
CA SER A 36 44.56 -8.37 9.70
C SER A 36 45.13 -7.06 9.17
N PRO A 37 45.89 -7.05 8.05
CA PRO A 37 46.49 -5.84 7.51
C PRO A 37 45.44 -5.01 6.77
N LEU A 38 44.85 -4.05 7.49
CA LEU A 38 44.25 -2.86 6.90
C LEU A 38 45.35 -2.07 6.16
N LYS A 39 45.33 -2.13 4.81
CA LYS A 39 45.54 -0.98 3.90
C LYS A 39 45.70 -1.46 2.46
N ALA A 40 44.59 -1.50 1.73
CA ALA A 40 44.63 -1.31 0.29
C ALA A 40 43.28 -0.79 -0.20
N ALA A 41 43.31 0.46 -0.67
CA ALA A 41 42.39 1.08 -1.62
C ALA A 41 40.88 1.05 -1.29
N THR A 42 40.42 2.15 -0.69
CA THR A 42 39.07 2.64 -0.98
C THR A 42 39.24 4.05 -1.54
N GLU A 43 39.50 4.10 -2.84
CA GLU A 43 39.39 5.30 -3.65
C GLU A 43 37.90 5.60 -3.76
N GLN A 44 37.44 6.52 -2.91
CA GLN A 44 36.05 6.94 -2.83
C GLN A 44 35.70 7.67 -4.12
N ALA A 45 35.04 6.97 -5.04
CA ALA A 45 34.25 7.59 -6.09
C ALA A 45 33.14 8.41 -5.42
N THR A 46 33.33 9.72 -5.36
CA THR A 46 32.28 10.69 -5.03
C THR A 46 31.24 10.65 -6.14
N ALA A 47 30.20 9.84 -5.93
CA ALA A 47 28.97 9.92 -6.71
C ALA A 47 28.39 11.32 -6.54
N ALA A 48 28.47 12.13 -7.60
CA ALA A 48 27.83 13.42 -7.68
C ALA A 48 26.33 13.24 -7.46
N ALA A 49 25.84 13.66 -6.29
CA ALA A 49 24.42 13.75 -6.03
C ALA A 49 23.81 14.73 -7.05
N SER A 50 22.95 14.21 -7.95
CA SER A 50 22.16 15.06 -8.82
C SER A 50 21.36 16.06 -7.96
N PRO A 51 21.17 17.32 -8.42
CA PRO A 51 20.36 18.29 -7.69
C PRO A 51 18.98 17.69 -7.41
N GLN A 52 18.67 17.43 -6.14
CA GLN A 52 17.34 16.96 -5.76
C GLN A 52 16.39 18.14 -5.89
N GLU A 53 15.47 18.06 -6.85
CA GLU A 53 14.35 18.99 -6.97
C GLU A 53 13.59 19.01 -5.63
N PRO A 54 13.19 20.20 -5.12
CA PRO A 54 12.51 20.30 -3.83
C PRO A 54 11.24 19.43 -3.81
N PRO A 55 10.92 18.79 -2.67
CA PRO A 55 9.76 17.93 -2.58
C PRO A 55 8.47 18.72 -2.88
N PRO A 56 7.49 18.10 -3.58
CA PRO A 56 6.27 18.79 -3.99
C PRO A 56 5.46 19.28 -2.79
N ALA A 57 4.86 20.47 -2.92
CA ALA A 57 4.06 21.07 -1.87
C ALA A 57 2.80 20.23 -1.57
N LYS A 58 2.62 19.88 -0.30
CA LYS A 58 1.44 19.18 0.21
C LYS A 58 0.23 20.12 0.21
N LYS A 59 -0.94 19.61 -0.16
CA LYS A 59 -2.21 20.35 -0.24
C LYS A 59 -3.36 19.48 0.27
N LEU A 60 -4.42 20.16 0.69
CA LEU A 60 -5.70 19.54 1.03
C LEU A 60 -6.57 19.44 -0.22
N PHE A 61 -7.07 18.25 -0.53
CA PHE A 61 -8.03 17.98 -1.59
C PHE A 61 -9.34 17.49 -0.97
N LYS A 62 -10.46 18.12 -1.32
CA LYS A 62 -11.78 17.76 -0.80
C LYS A 62 -12.63 17.16 -1.91
N GLY A 63 -13.40 16.13 -1.59
CA GLY A 63 -14.29 15.53 -2.57
C GLY A 63 -14.80 14.17 -2.14
N LYS A 64 -15.16 13.34 -3.13
CA LYS A 64 -15.63 11.97 -2.95
C LYS A 64 -14.77 11.03 -3.79
N VAL A 65 -14.29 9.94 -3.20
CA VAL A 65 -13.57 8.92 -3.99
C VAL A 65 -14.58 8.03 -4.69
N VAL A 66 -14.46 7.91 -6.00
CA VAL A 66 -15.42 7.22 -6.86
C VAL A 66 -14.70 6.34 -7.87
N LYS A 67 -15.41 5.36 -8.44
CA LYS A 67 -14.90 4.63 -9.61
C LYS A 67 -14.86 5.57 -10.82
N THR A 68 -13.72 5.60 -11.52
CA THR A 68 -13.49 6.56 -12.62
C THR A 68 -14.54 6.45 -13.71
N HIS A 69 -14.93 5.22 -14.09
CA HIS A 69 -15.92 4.99 -15.14
C HIS A 69 -17.32 5.52 -14.78
N GLU A 70 -17.72 5.43 -13.51
CA GLU A 70 -19.02 5.93 -13.05
C GLU A 70 -19.06 7.46 -13.08
N ALA A 71 -17.99 8.12 -12.65
CA ALA A 71 -17.86 9.57 -12.69
C ALA A 71 -17.87 10.12 -14.13
N ILE A 72 -17.13 9.48 -15.04
CA ILE A 72 -17.11 9.84 -16.47
C ILE A 72 -18.50 9.68 -17.09
N LYS A 73 -19.20 8.58 -16.79
CA LYS A 73 -20.57 8.33 -17.25
C LYS A 73 -21.54 9.41 -16.76
N ARG A 74 -21.47 9.82 -15.49
CA ARG A 74 -22.29 10.92 -14.93
C ARG A 74 -22.08 12.25 -15.66
N ARG A 75 -20.87 12.47 -16.18
CA ARG A 75 -20.51 13.67 -16.97
C ARG A 75 -20.91 13.57 -18.45
N GLY A 76 -21.61 12.51 -18.87
CA GLY A 76 -22.11 12.34 -20.23
C GLY A 76 -21.04 11.94 -21.26
N VAL A 77 -19.83 11.61 -20.82
CA VAL A 77 -18.74 11.18 -21.71
C VAL A 77 -18.86 9.67 -21.93
N LYS A 78 -18.87 9.25 -23.19
CA LYS A 78 -18.84 7.83 -23.55
C LYS A 78 -17.46 7.25 -23.24
N ALA A 79 -17.44 6.20 -22.44
CA ALA A 79 -16.24 5.42 -22.14
C ALA A 79 -16.59 3.94 -22.06
N TYR A 80 -15.60 3.10 -22.33
CA TYR A 80 -15.65 1.64 -22.23
C TYR A 80 -15.37 1.23 -20.77
N PRO A 81 -16.39 0.82 -19.98
CA PRO A 81 -16.22 0.61 -18.54
C PRO A 81 -15.20 -0.47 -18.20
N GLU A 82 -15.04 -1.48 -19.04
CA GLU A 82 -14.12 -2.59 -18.90
C GLU A 82 -12.66 -2.16 -18.79
N GLU A 83 -12.27 -1.09 -19.49
CA GLU A 83 -10.91 -0.52 -19.49
C GLU A 83 -10.65 0.36 -18.24
N LEU A 84 -11.73 0.79 -17.58
CA LEU A 84 -11.69 1.76 -16.48
C LEU A 84 -12.17 1.17 -15.14
N LYS A 85 -12.67 -0.08 -15.12
CA LYS A 85 -13.35 -0.70 -13.98
C LYS A 85 -12.52 -0.73 -12.69
N ASN A 86 -11.20 -0.80 -12.83
CA ASN A 86 -10.26 -0.86 -11.71
C ASN A 86 -9.67 0.51 -11.34
N GLN A 87 -10.07 1.59 -12.01
CA GLN A 87 -9.55 2.92 -11.74
C GLN A 87 -10.43 3.65 -10.73
N VAL A 88 -9.79 4.36 -9.80
CA VAL A 88 -10.46 5.25 -8.85
C VAL A 88 -9.92 6.67 -8.96
N ALA A 89 -10.79 7.63 -8.69
CA ALA A 89 -10.48 9.05 -8.75
C ALA A 89 -11.15 9.79 -7.60
N LEU A 90 -10.56 10.90 -7.19
CA LEU A 90 -11.20 11.88 -6.34
C LEU A 90 -12.04 12.81 -7.23
N GLU A 91 -13.35 12.74 -7.08
CA GLU A 91 -14.29 13.68 -7.67
C GLU A 91 -14.41 14.91 -6.77
N THR A 92 -13.96 16.05 -7.28
CA THR A 92 -14.12 17.37 -6.65
C THR A 92 -15.25 18.13 -7.34
N THR A 93 -15.53 19.35 -6.88
CA THR A 93 -16.51 20.25 -7.53
C THR A 93 -16.18 20.49 -9.01
N ASP A 94 -14.90 20.62 -9.34
CA ASP A 94 -14.46 21.10 -10.66
C ASP A 94 -13.73 20.02 -11.48
N GLU A 95 -13.16 19.00 -10.82
CA GLU A 95 -12.19 18.09 -11.44
C GLU A 95 -12.46 16.63 -11.07
N LEU A 96 -12.04 15.71 -11.94
CA LEU A 96 -11.91 14.30 -11.64
C LEU A 96 -10.42 13.96 -11.59
N ILE A 97 -9.89 13.75 -10.38
CA ILE A 97 -8.44 13.62 -10.16
C ILE A 97 -8.10 12.14 -9.99
N PRO A 98 -7.36 11.50 -10.91
CA PRO A 98 -6.98 10.10 -10.74
C PRO A 98 -6.07 9.93 -9.52
N ILE A 99 -6.32 8.90 -8.71
CA ILE A 99 -5.51 8.62 -7.52
C ILE A 99 -4.38 7.66 -7.92
N LEU A 100 -3.13 7.99 -7.58
CA LEU A 100 -2.02 7.06 -7.82
C LEU A 100 -2.15 5.85 -6.88
N PRO A 101 -2.06 4.60 -7.35
CA PRO A 101 -2.05 3.42 -6.48
C PRO A 101 -0.68 3.23 -5.80
N ASP A 102 -0.19 4.26 -5.11
CA ASP A 102 1.00 4.18 -4.26
C ASP A 102 0.68 3.57 -2.89
N TRP A 103 1.64 3.57 -1.97
CA TRP A 103 1.56 3.01 -0.62
C TRP A 103 0.30 3.36 0.17
N ARG A 104 -0.31 4.54 -0.07
CA ARG A 104 -1.57 4.93 0.58
C ARG A 104 -2.73 5.02 -0.38
N GLY A 105 -2.49 5.48 -1.61
CA GLY A 105 -3.55 5.60 -2.61
C GLY A 105 -4.14 4.24 -3.00
N ARG A 106 -3.38 3.14 -2.90
CA ARG A 106 -3.91 1.80 -3.21
C ARG A 106 -5.00 1.31 -2.25
N ALA A 107 -5.13 1.89 -1.06
CA ALA A 107 -6.24 1.56 -0.16
C ALA A 107 -7.61 1.78 -0.82
N PHE A 108 -7.76 2.84 -1.63
CA PHE A 108 -9.00 3.12 -2.37
C PHE A 108 -9.28 2.08 -3.46
N TYR A 109 -8.25 1.43 -4.00
CA TYR A 109 -8.40 0.37 -4.98
C TYR A 109 -8.79 -0.96 -4.34
N GLN A 110 -8.33 -1.23 -3.12
CA GLN A 110 -8.54 -2.52 -2.46
C GLN A 110 -9.76 -2.56 -1.54
N ASP A 111 -10.13 -1.43 -0.93
CA ASP A 111 -11.17 -1.37 0.09
C ASP A 111 -12.32 -0.46 -0.35
N GLU A 112 -13.47 -1.06 -0.63
CA GLU A 112 -14.64 -0.34 -1.11
C GLU A 112 -15.24 0.58 -0.03
N ARG A 113 -14.96 0.34 1.27
CA ARG A 113 -15.46 1.18 2.37
C ARG A 113 -14.91 2.60 2.37
N LEU A 114 -13.81 2.82 1.64
CA LEU A 114 -13.19 4.15 1.46
C LEU A 114 -13.75 4.91 0.25
N ARG A 115 -14.63 4.28 -0.53
CA ARG A 115 -15.27 4.87 -1.71
C ARG A 115 -16.65 5.41 -1.35
N ASP A 116 -17.19 6.25 -2.25
CA ASP A 116 -18.54 6.82 -2.23
C ASP A 116 -18.90 7.69 -1.01
N ARG A 117 -17.92 8.00 -0.16
CA ARG A 117 -18.05 8.90 0.98
C ARG A 117 -17.22 10.17 0.82
N ASP A 118 -17.63 11.20 1.55
CA ASP A 118 -16.90 12.47 1.55
C ASP A 118 -15.57 12.30 2.28
N VAL A 119 -14.52 12.86 1.68
CA VAL A 119 -13.16 12.76 2.17
C VAL A 119 -12.43 14.09 2.07
N GLU A 120 -11.46 14.25 2.95
CA GLU A 120 -10.39 15.23 2.83
C GLU A 120 -9.06 14.47 2.73
N LEU A 121 -8.38 14.61 1.59
CA LEU A 121 -7.10 13.95 1.33
C LEU A 121 -5.98 14.98 1.43
N ILE A 122 -4.98 14.72 2.27
CA ILE A 122 -3.72 15.47 2.21
C ILE A 122 -2.84 14.73 1.21
N GLY A 123 -2.33 15.45 0.22
CA GLY A 123 -1.52 14.85 -0.84
C GLY A 123 -0.77 15.89 -1.65
N PHE A 124 -0.20 15.46 -2.76
CA PHE A 124 0.42 16.35 -3.75
C PHE A 124 0.26 15.78 -5.16
N ARG A 125 0.47 16.63 -6.16
CA ARG A 125 0.64 16.20 -7.55
C ARG A 125 2.05 16.54 -7.99
N ARG A 126 2.67 15.67 -8.77
CA ARG A 126 3.97 15.93 -9.40
C ARG A 126 3.76 16.68 -10.70
N SER A 127 4.69 17.58 -11.03
CA SER A 127 4.66 18.26 -12.32
C SER A 127 4.70 17.22 -13.46
N GLY A 128 3.87 17.41 -14.48
CA GLY A 128 3.77 16.51 -15.63
C GLY A 128 2.95 15.23 -15.41
N LEU A 129 2.45 14.95 -14.21
CA LEU A 129 1.60 13.78 -13.94
C LEU A 129 0.20 14.21 -13.44
N PRO A 130 -0.89 13.63 -13.96
CA PRO A 130 -2.25 13.98 -13.54
C PRO A 130 -2.66 13.36 -12.19
N TYR A 131 -1.81 12.50 -11.61
CA TYR A 131 -2.16 11.69 -10.45
C TYR A 131 -1.98 12.43 -9.12
N LEU A 132 -2.88 12.13 -8.18
CA LEU A 132 -2.77 12.51 -6.78
C LEU A 132 -2.01 11.43 -5.99
N ASN A 133 -0.89 11.82 -5.38
CA ASN A 133 -0.22 11.05 -4.34
C ASN A 133 -0.86 11.35 -2.99
N VAL A 134 -1.39 10.34 -2.32
CA VAL A 134 -2.11 10.50 -1.05
C VAL A 134 -1.16 10.27 0.12
N LEU A 135 -1.21 11.16 1.12
CA LEU A 135 -0.38 11.11 2.33
C LEU A 135 -1.22 10.87 3.59
N ALA A 136 -2.41 11.46 3.66
CA ALA A 136 -3.36 11.25 4.75
C ALA A 136 -4.78 11.19 4.20
N VAL A 137 -5.62 10.38 4.86
CA VAL A 137 -7.03 10.22 4.53
C VAL A 137 -7.83 10.66 5.75
N TYR A 138 -8.71 11.63 5.54
CA TYR A 138 -9.73 12.00 6.52
C TYR A 138 -11.10 11.66 5.96
N THR A 139 -11.90 10.99 6.77
CA THR A 139 -13.30 10.71 6.50
C THR A 139 -14.17 11.45 7.50
N PHE A 140 -15.47 11.50 7.23
CA PHE A 140 -16.44 12.12 8.11
C PHE A 140 -17.40 11.08 8.69
N ASP A 141 -17.79 11.26 9.95
CA ASP A 141 -18.89 10.50 10.56
C ASP A 141 -20.26 11.12 10.21
N ASP A 142 -21.33 10.47 10.66
CA ASP A 142 -22.71 10.92 10.42
C ASP A 142 -23.02 12.29 11.03
N LYS A 143 -22.18 12.78 11.95
CA LYS A 143 -22.29 14.10 12.57
C LYS A 143 -21.41 15.14 11.86
N GLY A 144 -20.75 14.77 10.76
CA GLY A 144 -19.85 15.63 10.01
C GLY A 144 -18.51 15.90 10.71
N ARG A 145 -18.16 15.13 11.75
CA ARG A 145 -16.87 15.30 12.43
C ARG A 145 -15.77 14.62 11.63
N ARG A 146 -14.60 15.24 11.58
CA ARG A 146 -13.43 14.75 10.86
C ARG A 146 -12.75 13.62 11.64
N HIS A 147 -12.42 12.53 10.94
CA HIS A 147 -11.66 11.40 11.48
C HIS A 147 -10.48 11.08 10.60
N TYR A 148 -9.28 10.99 11.19
CA TYR A 148 -8.14 10.41 10.51
C TYR A 148 -8.37 8.91 10.31
N THR A 149 -8.20 8.46 9.07
CA THR A 149 -8.52 7.10 8.65
C THR A 149 -7.26 6.37 8.21
N ASP A 150 -6.99 5.26 8.88
CA ASP A 150 -5.90 4.35 8.59
C ASP A 150 -6.32 2.90 8.89
N TYR A 151 -5.41 1.96 8.69
CA TYR A 151 -5.55 0.62 9.20
C TYR A 151 -4.71 0.47 10.46
N TRP A 152 -5.16 -0.32 11.42
CA TRP A 152 -4.50 -0.49 12.71
C TRP A 152 -4.29 -1.96 13.02
N CYS A 153 -3.07 -2.28 13.47
CA CYS A 153 -2.76 -3.57 14.05
C CYS A 153 -2.93 -3.49 15.57
N ASP A 154 -3.89 -4.23 16.12
CA ASP A 154 -4.15 -4.23 17.57
C ASP A 154 -3.03 -4.91 18.38
N ILE A 155 -2.20 -5.75 17.74
CA ILE A 155 -1.08 -6.45 18.40
C ILE A 155 0.15 -5.54 18.48
N CYS A 156 0.58 -4.99 17.36
CA CYS A 156 1.78 -4.15 17.30
C CYS A 156 1.51 -2.70 17.70
N SER A 157 0.25 -2.28 17.78
CA SER A 157 -0.13 -0.88 18.04
C SER A 157 0.53 0.09 17.06
N ILE A 158 0.53 -0.25 15.77
CA ILE A 158 1.08 0.58 14.69
C ILE A 158 0.05 0.80 13.58
N PRO A 159 0.10 1.96 12.90
CA PRO A 159 -0.75 2.22 11.76
C PRO A 159 -0.19 1.57 10.50
N MET A 160 -1.11 1.23 9.60
CA MET A 160 -0.91 0.64 8.29
C MET A 160 -1.76 1.40 7.28
N TYR A 161 -1.34 1.42 6.02
CA TYR A 161 -1.83 2.41 5.06
C TYR A 161 -2.52 1.81 3.84
N GLU A 162 -2.59 0.48 3.83
CA GLU A 162 -3.22 -0.35 2.82
C GLU A 162 -3.71 -1.64 3.49
N ILE A 163 -4.69 -2.30 2.88
CA ILE A 163 -5.22 -3.55 3.41
C ILE A 163 -4.28 -4.71 3.03
N LYS A 164 -3.57 -5.22 4.04
CA LYS A 164 -2.67 -6.37 3.98
C LYS A 164 -2.35 -6.86 5.39
N PRO A 165 -1.68 -8.00 5.57
CA PRO A 165 -1.13 -8.38 6.87
C PRO A 165 -0.18 -7.32 7.43
N CYS A 166 -0.15 -7.17 8.76
CA CYS A 166 0.74 -6.23 9.45
C CYS A 166 2.21 -6.51 9.08
N ASP A 167 3.00 -5.48 8.78
CA ASP A 167 4.42 -5.65 8.40
C ASP A 167 5.27 -6.28 9.51
N CYS A 168 4.86 -6.11 10.77
CA CYS A 168 5.61 -6.58 11.93
C CYS A 168 5.20 -7.99 12.36
N CYS A 169 3.94 -8.19 12.74
CA CYS A 169 3.45 -9.47 13.26
C CYS A 169 2.76 -10.37 12.23
N GLN A 170 2.53 -9.88 10.99
CA GLN A 170 1.82 -10.61 9.93
C GLN A 170 0.35 -10.97 10.25
N GLU A 171 -0.24 -10.35 11.26
CA GLU A 171 -1.64 -10.55 11.64
C GLU A 171 -2.59 -9.60 10.89
N GLU A 172 -3.89 -9.86 11.03
CA GLU A 172 -4.93 -9.01 10.44
C GLU A 172 -4.93 -7.59 11.02
N ILE A 173 -5.37 -6.65 10.20
CA ILE A 173 -5.49 -5.23 10.56
C ILE A 173 -6.92 -4.77 10.32
N ARG A 174 -7.41 -3.88 11.17
CA ARG A 174 -8.76 -3.31 11.06
C ARG A 174 -8.71 -1.89 10.53
N LEU A 175 -9.76 -1.47 9.82
CA LEU A 175 -9.94 -0.07 9.50
C LEU A 175 -10.23 0.70 10.80
N ARG A 176 -9.54 1.82 10.98
CA ARG A 176 -9.65 2.68 12.15
C ARG A 176 -9.96 4.10 11.69
N SER A 177 -10.88 4.73 12.40
CA SER A 177 -11.25 6.14 12.23
C SER A 177 -11.20 6.80 13.59
N GLU A 178 -10.21 7.67 13.79
CA GLU A 178 -10.01 8.39 15.05
C GLU A 178 -10.33 9.88 14.86
N PRO A 179 -11.07 10.51 15.79
CA PRO A 179 -11.31 11.95 15.74
C PRO A 179 -9.98 12.69 15.73
N GLN A 180 -9.72 13.44 14.66
CA GLN A 180 -8.48 14.19 14.52
C GLN A 180 -8.68 15.40 13.63
N GLU A 181 -8.14 16.53 14.08
CA GLU A 181 -8.11 17.77 13.30
C GLU A 181 -7.00 17.77 12.25
N LEU A 182 -7.14 18.66 11.26
CA LEU A 182 -6.08 18.87 10.27
C LEU A 182 -4.82 19.41 10.95
N SER A 183 -3.66 18.95 10.49
CA SER A 183 -2.37 19.53 10.91
C SER A 183 -2.32 21.03 10.61
N LYS A 184 -1.77 21.82 11.53
CA LYS A 184 -1.66 23.29 11.40
C LYS A 184 -0.96 23.75 10.12
N ASP A 185 -0.05 22.93 9.58
CA ASP A 185 0.71 23.25 8.38
C ASP A 185 -0.12 23.15 7.08
N ILE A 186 -1.27 22.49 7.12
CA ILE A 186 -2.18 22.26 5.98
C ILE A 186 -3.52 22.97 6.19
N ALA A 187 -3.91 23.20 7.44
CA ALA A 187 -5.16 23.87 7.78
C ALA A 187 -5.21 25.27 7.13
N PRO A 188 -6.36 25.69 6.57
CA PRO A 188 -6.52 27.06 6.11
C PRO A 188 -6.28 28.00 7.30
N LYS A 189 -5.40 29.00 7.10
CA LYS A 189 -5.13 30.06 8.08
C LYS A 189 -6.33 30.98 8.22
#